data_AF-A0A554KUF8-F1
#
_entry.id   AF-A0A554KUF8-F1
#
_cell.length_a   1.000
_cell.length_b   1.000
_cell.length_c   1.000
_cell.angle_alpha   90.00
_cell.angle_beta   90.00
_cell.angle_gamma   90.00
#
_symmetry.space_group_name_H-M   'P 1'
#
loop_
_entity.id
_entity.type
_entity.pdbx_description
1 polymer ?
#
loop_
_entity_poly.entity_id
_entity_poly.type
_entity_poly.pdbx_seq_one_letter_code
_entity_poly.pdbx_strand_id
1 'polypeptide(L)'
;MPTDTLTKTKTKTKLLIATAALAAAGGLAFIMLPRLSSSLTTTKTAITSTSSLICVDSDGGNKPGTKGTASVQDTANNYNVVTSGTDYCIFSTALIEFNCLSSSTIEQSLASCTYGCTSGFCASQFSLPTTLPKTEVYQTSTNVLTQ
;
A
#
# COMPACT_ATOMS: atom_id res chain seq x y z
N MET A 1 -5.93 -34.25 -21.44
CA MET A 1 -6.75 -34.14 -20.23
C MET A 1 -6.23 -32.98 -19.42
N PRO A 2 -6.86 -31.80 -19.43
CA PRO A 2 -6.57 -30.75 -18.46
C PRO A 2 -7.62 -30.76 -17.34
N THR A 3 -7.13 -30.87 -16.10
CA THR A 3 -7.95 -30.77 -14.89
C THR A 3 -7.67 -29.42 -14.25
N ASP A 4 -8.44 -28.40 -14.63
CA ASP A 4 -8.43 -27.11 -13.94
C ASP A 4 -9.42 -27.17 -12.76
N THR A 5 -8.89 -27.20 -11.54
CA THR A 5 -9.70 -27.08 -10.32
C THR A 5 -9.64 -25.64 -9.82
N LEU A 6 -10.71 -24.90 -10.09
CA LEU A 6 -10.90 -23.51 -9.69
C LEU A 6 -11.70 -23.48 -8.37
N THR A 7 -11.01 -23.49 -7.23
CA THR A 7 -11.65 -23.35 -5.91
C THR A 7 -11.89 -21.88 -5.57
N LYS A 8 -13.12 -21.44 -5.85
CA LYS A 8 -13.68 -20.15 -5.47
C LYS A 8 -14.07 -20.14 -3.98
N THR A 9 -13.22 -19.59 -3.12
CA THR A 9 -13.53 -19.42 -1.69
C THR A 9 -14.57 -18.31 -1.52
N LYS A 10 -15.85 -18.70 -1.37
CA LYS A 10 -16.95 -17.78 -1.01
C LYS A 10 -16.90 -17.47 0.49
N THR A 11 -16.64 -16.21 0.81
CA THR A 11 -16.77 -15.60 2.13
C THR A 11 -18.18 -15.81 2.71
N LYS A 12 -18.30 -16.54 3.82
CA LYS A 12 -19.54 -16.64 4.62
C LYS A 12 -19.42 -15.69 5.82
N THR A 13 -19.75 -14.42 5.62
CA THR A 13 -19.99 -13.50 6.74
C THR A 13 -21.36 -13.80 7.31
N LYS A 14 -21.43 -14.63 8.35
CA LYS A 14 -22.66 -14.81 9.15
C LYS A 14 -22.83 -13.57 10.04
N LEU A 15 -23.66 -12.64 9.58
CA LEU A 15 -24.16 -11.53 10.39
C LEU A 15 -25.20 -12.09 11.38
N LEU A 16 -24.84 -12.21 12.66
CA LEU A 16 -25.75 -12.58 13.74
C LEU A 16 -26.47 -11.32 14.23
N ILE A 17 -27.74 -11.16 13.85
CA ILE A 17 -28.62 -10.13 14.41
C ILE A 17 -29.11 -10.67 15.76
N ALA A 18 -28.63 -10.08 16.86
CA ALA A 18 -29.13 -10.39 18.20
C ALA A 18 -30.35 -9.51 18.51
N THR A 19 -31.54 -10.06 18.43
CA THR A 19 -32.76 -9.45 18.96
C THR A 19 -32.83 -9.71 20.45
N ALA A 20 -32.62 -8.66 21.27
CA ALA A 20 -32.89 -8.72 22.71
C ALA A 20 -34.38 -8.46 22.95
N ALA A 21 -35.13 -9.49 23.34
CA ALA A 21 -36.47 -9.34 23.90
C ALA A 21 -36.35 -9.10 25.42
N LEU A 22 -36.75 -7.92 25.86
CA LEU A 22 -36.79 -7.54 27.27
C LEU A 22 -38.16 -7.94 27.84
N ALA A 23 -38.23 -9.08 28.51
CA ALA A 23 -39.41 -9.46 29.31
C ALA A 23 -39.11 -9.18 30.79
N ALA A 24 -39.64 -8.07 31.31
CA ALA A 24 -39.68 -7.80 32.73
C ALA A 24 -41.01 -8.34 33.29
N ALA A 25 -40.94 -9.30 34.21
CA ALA A 25 -42.02 -9.62 35.12
C ALA A 25 -41.42 -10.13 36.43
N GLY A 26 -41.81 -9.51 37.54
CA GLY A 26 -41.25 -9.74 38.87
C GLY A 26 -41.67 -11.06 39.51
N GLY A 27 -41.06 -11.35 40.66
CA GLY A 27 -41.45 -12.49 41.50
C GLY A 27 -40.37 -12.82 42.52
N LEU A 28 -40.62 -12.48 43.78
CA LEU A 28 -39.81 -12.76 44.96
C LEU A 28 -39.72 -14.27 45.24
N ALA A 29 -38.51 -14.80 45.47
CA ALA A 29 -38.26 -15.91 46.40
C ALA A 29 -36.76 -16.10 46.61
N PHE A 30 -36.28 -15.72 47.80
CA PHE A 30 -34.99 -16.13 48.32
C PHE A 30 -34.99 -17.64 48.54
N ILE A 31 -34.10 -18.35 47.84
CA ILE A 31 -33.69 -19.70 48.24
C ILE A 31 -32.16 -19.69 48.26
N MET A 32 -31.60 -19.61 49.47
CA MET A 32 -30.16 -19.70 49.73
C MET A 32 -29.69 -21.13 49.43
N LEU A 33 -29.13 -21.36 48.24
CA LEU A 33 -28.20 -22.45 48.01
C LEU A 33 -26.78 -21.87 48.01
N PRO A 34 -25.79 -22.49 48.67
CA PRO A 34 -24.41 -22.21 48.38
C PRO A 34 -24.14 -22.74 46.97
N ARG A 35 -24.35 -21.89 45.96
CA ARG A 35 -23.83 -22.15 44.62
C ARG A 35 -22.32 -22.04 44.74
N LEU A 36 -21.66 -23.18 44.64
CA LEU A 36 -20.24 -23.28 44.36
C LEU A 36 -20.02 -22.54 43.04
N SER A 37 -19.74 -21.25 43.12
CA SER A 37 -19.42 -20.40 41.98
C SER A 37 -18.04 -20.80 41.50
N SER A 38 -17.97 -21.89 40.74
CA SER A 38 -16.95 -22.02 39.71
C SER A 38 -17.23 -20.91 38.70
N SER A 39 -16.79 -19.70 39.05
CA SER A 39 -16.58 -18.64 38.08
C SER A 39 -15.49 -19.18 37.16
N LEU A 40 -15.92 -19.87 36.10
CA LEU A 40 -15.11 -20.01 34.92
C LEU A 40 -15.01 -18.59 34.39
N THR A 41 -14.05 -17.84 34.91
CA THR A 41 -13.48 -16.71 34.21
C THR A 41 -12.92 -17.32 32.95
N THR A 42 -13.77 -17.44 31.92
CA THR A 42 -13.28 -17.45 30.56
C THR A 42 -12.60 -16.10 30.42
N THR A 43 -11.33 -16.05 30.83
CA THR A 43 -10.36 -15.16 30.27
C THR A 43 -10.40 -15.50 28.79
N LYS A 44 -11.31 -14.84 28.08
CA LYS A 44 -11.20 -14.59 26.67
C LYS A 44 -9.90 -13.84 26.59
N THR A 45 -8.82 -14.58 26.42
CA THR A 45 -7.54 -14.05 26.01
C THR A 45 -7.86 -13.39 24.69
N ALA A 46 -8.18 -12.10 24.75
CA ALA A 46 -7.96 -11.21 23.64
C ALA A 46 -6.45 -11.30 23.45
N ILE A 47 -6.03 -12.25 22.62
CA ILE A 47 -4.82 -12.13 21.84
C ILE A 47 -5.01 -10.87 21.01
N THR A 48 -4.78 -9.73 21.64
CA THR A 48 -4.48 -8.48 20.96
C THR A 48 -3.19 -8.78 20.23
N SER A 49 -3.33 -9.36 19.03
CA SER A 49 -2.24 -9.46 18.07
C SER A 49 -1.87 -8.03 17.77
N THR A 50 -0.92 -7.51 18.54
CA THR A 50 -0.25 -6.24 18.27
C THR A 50 0.43 -6.45 16.94
N SER A 51 -0.26 -6.04 15.87
CA SER A 51 0.22 -6.14 14.51
C SER A 51 1.64 -5.60 14.48
N SER A 52 2.62 -6.48 14.33
CA SER A 52 4.04 -6.13 14.26
C SER A 52 4.39 -5.74 12.83
N LEU A 53 3.49 -4.99 12.19
CA LEU A 53 3.62 -4.58 10.81
C LEU A 53 4.07 -3.12 10.79
N ILE A 54 5.12 -2.88 10.01
CA ILE A 54 5.59 -1.55 9.65
C ILE A 54 5.50 -1.37 8.15
N CYS A 55 5.30 -0.14 7.70
CA CYS A 55 5.32 0.21 6.29
C CYS A 55 6.53 1.13 6.08
N VAL A 56 7.33 0.79 5.09
CA VAL A 56 8.53 1.52 4.69
C VAL A 56 8.32 1.98 3.26
N ASP A 57 8.57 3.26 3.03
CA ASP A 57 8.46 3.91 1.74
C ASP A 57 9.81 4.53 1.37
N SER A 58 10.38 4.12 0.24
CA SER A 58 11.77 4.47 -0.11
C SER A 58 11.96 5.93 -0.51
N ASP A 59 10.92 6.60 -1.02
CA ASP A 59 10.96 8.04 -1.29
C ASP A 59 10.24 8.87 -0.22
N GLY A 60 9.46 8.24 0.64
CA GLY A 60 8.89 8.82 1.85
C GLY A 60 7.56 9.51 1.63
N GLY A 61 6.65 8.88 0.88
CA GLY A 61 5.25 9.24 0.76
C GLY A 61 4.82 9.39 -0.70
N ASN A 62 3.70 10.05 -0.94
CA ASN A 62 3.23 10.35 -2.30
C ASN A 62 4.13 11.44 -2.92
N LYS A 63 5.18 11.03 -3.63
CA LYS A 63 6.19 11.85 -4.30
C LYS A 63 6.39 11.39 -5.75
N PRO A 64 5.44 11.70 -6.65
CA PRO A 64 5.46 11.24 -8.04
C PRO A 64 6.71 11.63 -8.83
N GLY A 65 7.48 12.62 -8.39
CA GLY A 65 8.73 13.05 -9.03
C GLY A 65 9.96 12.19 -8.73
N THR A 66 9.83 11.19 -7.86
CA THR A 66 10.90 10.24 -7.50
C THR A 66 10.35 8.83 -7.68
N LYS A 67 11.20 7.89 -8.10
CA LYS A 67 10.79 6.48 -8.14
C LYS A 67 10.93 5.88 -6.75
N GLY A 68 9.83 5.39 -6.21
CA GLY A 68 9.72 4.77 -4.90
C GLY A 68 9.28 3.30 -4.94
N THR A 69 9.29 2.71 -3.74
CA THR A 69 8.73 1.41 -3.42
C THR A 69 8.24 1.45 -1.99
N ALA A 70 6.94 1.25 -1.81
CA ALA A 70 6.33 1.02 -0.51
C ALA A 70 6.31 -0.48 -0.20
N SER A 71 6.61 -0.85 1.04
CA SER A 71 6.65 -2.24 1.51
C SER A 71 6.14 -2.35 2.94
N VAL A 72 5.22 -3.29 3.18
CA VAL A 72 4.81 -3.68 4.53
C VAL A 72 5.69 -4.85 4.97
N GLN A 73 6.33 -4.70 6.11
CA GLN A 73 7.26 -5.65 6.70
C GLN A 73 6.75 -6.10 8.06
N ASP A 74 6.94 -7.39 8.35
CA ASP A 74 6.62 -7.97 9.65
C ASP A 74 7.86 -7.97 10.55
N THR A 75 7.89 -7.06 11.53
CA THR A 75 9.00 -6.90 12.47
C THR A 75 9.10 -8.05 13.47
N ALA A 76 8.03 -8.81 13.70
CA ALA A 76 8.10 -10.04 14.49
C ALA A 76 8.73 -11.20 13.71
N ASN A 77 8.71 -11.14 12.37
CA ASN A 77 9.24 -12.16 11.47
C ASN A 77 10.48 -11.67 10.71
N ASN A 78 11.46 -11.10 11.42
CA ASN A 78 12.76 -10.66 10.88
C ASN A 78 12.62 -9.70 9.67
N TYR A 79 11.67 -8.76 9.74
CA TYR A 79 11.40 -7.77 8.69
C TYR A 79 11.01 -8.40 7.34
N ASN A 80 10.41 -9.60 7.35
CA ASN A 80 9.93 -10.23 6.13
C ASN A 80 8.90 -9.35 5.41
N VAL A 81 9.05 -9.19 4.10
CA VAL A 81 8.13 -8.40 3.28
C VAL A 81 6.82 -9.18 3.10
N VAL A 82 5.73 -8.61 3.63
CA VAL A 82 4.38 -9.16 3.53
C VAL A 82 3.73 -8.75 2.21
N THR A 83 3.88 -7.49 1.84
CA THR A 83 3.41 -6.93 0.56
C THR A 83 4.27 -5.74 0.16
N SER A 84 4.35 -5.45 -1.13
CA SER A 84 5.08 -4.31 -1.67
C SER A 84 4.46 -3.81 -2.98
N GLY A 85 4.72 -2.55 -3.30
CA GLY A 85 4.37 -1.92 -4.57
C GLY A 85 5.48 -0.95 -4.97
N THR A 86 5.84 -0.94 -6.24
CA THR A 86 6.87 -0.07 -6.83
C THR A 86 6.21 0.84 -7.85
N ASP A 87 6.57 2.11 -7.85
CA ASP A 87 5.95 3.09 -8.75
C ASP A 87 6.19 2.75 -10.20
N TYR A 88 5.15 2.92 -11.02
CA TYR A 88 5.22 2.58 -12.43
C TYR A 88 4.30 3.45 -13.28
N CYS A 89 4.76 3.73 -14.49
CA CYS A 89 3.99 4.46 -15.48
C CYS A 89 2.94 3.53 -16.10
N ILE A 90 1.67 3.86 -15.97
CA ILE A 90 0.59 3.18 -16.70
C ILE A 90 0.47 3.72 -18.13
N PHE A 91 0.73 5.01 -18.31
CA PHE A 91 0.72 5.71 -19.58
C PHE A 91 1.88 6.70 -19.62
N SER A 92 2.18 7.26 -20.80
CA SER A 92 3.21 8.28 -20.93
C SER A 92 2.93 9.55 -20.13
N THR A 93 1.72 9.75 -19.60
CA THR A 93 1.31 10.94 -18.83
C THR A 93 0.71 10.60 -17.46
N ALA A 94 0.78 9.33 -17.02
CA ALA A 94 0.17 8.91 -15.76
C ALA A 94 1.02 7.86 -15.03
N LEU A 95 1.19 8.08 -13.73
CA LEU A 95 1.95 7.25 -12.80
C LEU A 95 1.00 6.62 -11.78
N ILE A 96 1.23 5.35 -11.49
CA ILE A 96 0.71 4.71 -10.28
C ILE A 96 1.78 4.83 -9.20
N GLU A 97 1.44 5.58 -8.17
CA GLU A 97 2.22 5.81 -6.97
C GLU A 97 1.82 4.80 -5.89
N PHE A 98 2.79 4.17 -5.25
CA PHE A 98 2.61 3.37 -4.05
C PHE A 98 3.28 4.05 -2.87
N ASN A 99 2.47 4.44 -1.89
CA ASN A 99 2.95 5.11 -0.69
C ASN A 99 2.44 4.43 0.58
N CYS A 100 3.14 4.62 1.70
CA CYS A 100 2.65 4.16 3.00
C CYS A 100 1.54 5.09 3.53
N LEU A 101 0.32 4.56 3.69
CA LEU A 101 -0.81 5.27 4.30
C LEU A 101 -0.82 5.12 5.83
N SER A 102 -0.42 3.95 6.32
CA SER A 102 -0.29 3.64 7.74
C SER A 102 0.83 2.63 7.95
N SER A 103 1.10 2.25 9.21
CA SER A 103 2.13 1.25 9.52
C SER A 103 1.88 -0.12 8.89
N SER A 104 0.67 -0.44 8.43
CA SER A 104 0.37 -1.76 7.86
C SER A 104 -0.33 -1.68 6.51
N THR A 105 -0.32 -0.53 5.84
CA THR A 105 -1.12 -0.30 4.64
C THR A 105 -0.37 0.51 3.61
N ILE A 106 -0.29 -0.06 2.41
CA ILE A 106 0.13 0.63 1.19
C ILE A 106 -1.13 1.18 0.53
N GLU A 107 -1.08 2.46 0.14
CA GLU A 107 -2.06 3.09 -0.72
C GLU A 107 -1.55 3.12 -2.15
N GLN A 108 -2.49 3.06 -3.10
CA GLN A 108 -2.22 3.25 -4.51
C GLN A 108 -2.90 4.54 -4.96
N SER A 109 -2.12 5.47 -5.50
CA SER A 109 -2.61 6.76 -5.99
C SER A 109 -2.31 6.93 -7.48
N LEU A 110 -3.25 7.50 -8.23
CA LEU A 110 -3.04 7.87 -9.62
C LEU A 110 -2.54 9.32 -9.71
N ALA A 111 -1.30 9.51 -10.18
CA ALA A 111 -0.71 10.83 -10.39
C ALA A 111 -0.67 11.19 -11.88
N SER A 112 -1.03 12.44 -12.20
CA SER A 112 -0.92 12.98 -13.56
C SER A 112 0.46 13.61 -13.76
N CYS A 113 1.21 13.16 -14.77
CA CYS A 113 2.54 13.66 -15.08
C CYS A 113 2.49 14.67 -16.24
N THR A 114 2.55 15.96 -15.93
CA THR A 114 2.48 17.06 -16.93
C THR A 114 3.57 16.97 -17.99
N TYR A 115 4.79 16.57 -17.61
CA TYR A 115 5.94 16.48 -18.53
C TYR A 115 6.28 15.05 -18.93
N GLY A 116 5.33 14.14 -18.68
CA GLY A 116 5.46 12.74 -18.99
C GLY A 116 5.96 11.89 -17.82
N CYS A 117 5.65 10.60 -17.93
CA CYS A 117 6.07 9.56 -17.02
C CYS A 117 7.12 8.69 -17.70
N THR A 118 8.26 8.49 -17.05
CA THR A 118 9.31 7.61 -17.53
C THR A 118 9.91 6.83 -16.37
N SER A 119 10.21 5.55 -16.60
CA SER A 119 10.90 4.68 -15.63
C SER A 119 10.28 4.57 -14.22
N GLY A 120 9.01 4.96 -14.03
CA GLY A 120 8.31 4.93 -12.75
C GLY A 120 8.39 6.23 -11.95
N PHE A 121 8.55 7.37 -12.61
CA PHE A 121 8.38 8.69 -11.99
C PHE A 121 7.90 9.73 -13.03
N CYS A 122 7.27 10.80 -12.57
CA CYS A 122 6.90 11.98 -13.33
C CYS A 122 8.11 12.91 -13.51
N ALA A 123 8.39 13.29 -14.75
CA ALA A 123 9.39 14.32 -15.03
C ALA A 123 8.94 15.68 -14.48
N SER A 124 9.86 16.42 -13.86
CA SER A 124 9.60 17.76 -13.27
C SER A 124 9.71 18.90 -14.27
N GLN A 125 10.29 18.64 -15.44
CA GLN A 125 10.44 19.54 -16.59
C GLN A 125 10.96 18.72 -17.77
N PHE A 126 10.73 19.19 -19.01
CA PHE A 126 11.30 18.55 -20.20
C PHE A 126 12.83 18.61 -20.06
N SER A 127 13.47 17.53 -19.63
CA SER A 127 14.91 17.40 -19.76
C SER A 127 15.17 17.40 -21.26
N LEU A 128 15.57 18.56 -21.80
CA LEU A 128 16.04 18.66 -23.16
C LEU A 128 17.03 17.51 -23.35
N PRO A 129 16.90 16.66 -24.39
CA PRO A 129 17.88 15.63 -24.62
C PRO A 129 19.25 16.30 -24.71
N THR A 130 20.14 16.00 -23.77
CA THR A 130 21.50 16.54 -23.69
C THR A 130 22.33 16.19 -24.95
N THR A 131 21.80 15.36 -25.84
CA THR A 131 22.26 15.22 -27.21
C THR A 131 21.64 16.29 -28.12
N LEU A 132 21.90 17.56 -27.84
CA LEU A 132 22.11 18.47 -28.98
C LEU A 132 23.43 17.99 -29.60
N PRO A 133 23.49 17.62 -30.90
CA PRO A 133 24.78 17.49 -31.56
C PRO A 133 25.47 18.82 -31.35
N LYS A 134 26.60 18.83 -30.63
CA LYS A 134 27.53 19.94 -30.65
C LYS A 134 27.79 20.17 -32.13
N THR A 135 27.13 21.17 -32.71
CA THR A 135 27.45 21.61 -34.05
C THR A 135 28.88 22.12 -33.93
N GLU A 136 29.84 21.27 -34.29
CA GLU A 136 31.19 21.72 -34.58
C GLU A 136 31.03 22.76 -35.68
N VAL A 137 31.16 24.02 -35.30
CA VAL A 137 31.40 25.11 -36.22
C VAL A 137 32.75 24.80 -36.85
N TYR A 138 32.74 24.13 -38.00
CA TYR A 138 33.90 24.03 -38.86
C TYR A 138 34.20 25.44 -39.36
N GLN A 139 35.16 26.12 -38.72
CA GLN A 139 35.69 27.37 -39.25
C GLN A 139 36.60 27.06 -40.43
N THR A 140 36.03 27.06 -41.64
CA THR A 140 36.82 27.33 -42.84
C THR A 140 37.23 28.80 -42.85
N SER A 141 38.43 29.09 -42.36
CA SER A 141 39.12 30.33 -42.70
C SER A 141 39.76 30.17 -44.08
N THR A 142 39.00 30.37 -45.15
CA THR A 142 39.57 30.77 -46.44
C THR A 142 39.89 32.26 -46.37
N ASN A 143 41.15 32.60 -46.17
CA ASN A 143 41.63 33.96 -46.40
C ASN A 143 42.20 34.02 -47.82
N VAL A 144 41.35 34.49 -48.75
CA VAL A 144 41.75 34.93 -50.09
C VAL A 144 41.93 36.44 -50.00
N LEU A 145 43.16 36.91 -50.21
CA LEU A 145 43.49 38.27 -50.68
C LEU A 145 44.91 38.18 -51.26
N THR A 146 45.12 38.02 -52.58
CA THR A 146 45.21 39.08 -53.61
C THR A 146 45.69 40.44 -53.10
N GLN A 147 46.99 40.69 -53.20
CA GLN A 147 47.62 41.60 -54.17
C GLN A 147 49.14 41.55 -54.05
#